data_AF-A0A512E3W3-F1
#
_entry.id   AF-A0A512E3W3-F1
#
_cell.length_a   1.000
_cell.length_b   1.000
_cell.length_c   1.000
_cell.angle_alpha   90.00
_cell.angle_beta   90.00
_cell.angle_gamma   90.00
#
_symmetry.space_group_name_H-M   'P 1'
#
loop_
_entity.id
_entity.type
_entity.pdbx_description
1 polymer ?
#
loop_
_entity_poly.entity_id
_entity_poly.type
_entity_poly.pdbx_seq_one_letter_code
_entity_poly.pdbx_strand_id
1 'polypeptide(L)'
;MPVPPTLLGTLDMVHGIREAQKRGGGQSDHLLWSWVSNTAWRHVKAVTVNAGIPDGLHRSSKGLRHGYGVHAITSRVRLNMLSKWMGHAILEVTAIYANAFGAE
;
A
#
# COMPACT_ATOMS: atom_id res chain seq x y z
N MET A 1 3.50 2.38 -9.40
CA MET A 1 2.33 1.50 -9.17
C MET A 1 1.11 2.21 -9.74
N PRO A 2 0.20 1.54 -10.45
CA PRO A 2 -1.08 2.14 -10.83
C PRO A 2 -1.91 2.42 -9.56
N VAL A 3 -2.38 3.65 -9.39
CA VAL A 3 -3.20 4.05 -8.24
C VAL A 3 -4.63 4.29 -8.70
N PRO A 4 -5.67 3.78 -8.02
CA PRO A 4 -7.06 4.06 -8.37
C PRO A 4 -7.36 5.58 -8.37
N PRO A 5 -8.12 6.11 -9.35
CA PRO A 5 -8.47 7.53 -9.40
C PRO A 5 -9.19 8.03 -8.14
N THR A 6 -9.98 7.17 -7.51
CA THR A 6 -10.68 7.45 -6.24
C THR A 6 -9.71 7.72 -5.09
N LEU A 7 -8.61 6.97 -5.01
CA LEU A 7 -7.57 7.21 -4.01
C LEU A 7 -6.87 8.55 -4.28
N LEU A 8 -6.57 8.86 -5.54
CA LEU A 8 -5.98 10.16 -5.91
C LEU A 8 -6.90 11.32 -5.54
N GLY A 9 -8.21 11.19 -5.77
CA GLY A 9 -9.19 12.19 -5.36
C GLY A 9 -9.26 12.37 -3.84
N THR A 10 -9.18 11.28 -3.09
CA THR A 10 -9.18 11.32 -1.61
C THR A 10 -7.92 11.99 -1.07
N LEU A 11 -6.75 11.66 -1.62
CA LEU A 11 -5.47 12.27 -1.23
C LEU A 11 -5.46 13.78 -1.55
N ASP A 12 -5.99 14.16 -2.71
CA ASP A 12 -6.11 15.57 -3.08
C ASP A 12 -7.06 16.33 -2.14
N MET A 13 -8.20 15.72 -1.79
CA MET A 13 -9.16 16.31 -0.84
C MET A 13 -8.53 16.56 0.54
N VAL A 14 -7.72 15.63 1.05
CA VAL A 14 -7.14 15.71 2.39
C VAL A 14 -5.89 16.61 2.42
N HIS A 15 -5.06 16.55 1.39
CA HIS A 15 -3.73 17.19 1.38
C HIS A 15 -3.64 18.41 0.46
N GLY A 16 -4.68 18.73 -0.33
CA GLY A 16 -4.68 19.87 -1.24
C GLY A 16 -3.61 19.79 -2.33
N ILE A 17 -3.29 18.58 -2.79
CA ILE A 17 -2.12 18.28 -3.63
C ILE A 17 -2.13 19.14 -4.91
N ARG A 18 -3.25 19.19 -5.63
CA ARG A 18 -3.36 19.93 -6.89
C ARG A 18 -3.21 21.43 -6.69
N GLU A 19 -3.73 21.97 -5.60
CA GLU A 19 -3.59 23.39 -5.27
C GLU A 19 -2.15 23.73 -4.88
N ALA A 20 -1.49 22.86 -4.11
CA ALA A 20 -0.08 23.00 -3.79
C ALA A 20 0.79 22.99 -5.07
N GLN A 21 0.49 22.10 -6.02
CA GLN A 21 1.18 22.01 -7.31
C GLN A 21 1.03 23.29 -8.15
N LYS A 22 -0.18 23.89 -8.19
CA LYS A 22 -0.44 25.13 -8.94
C LYS A 22 0.30 26.34 -8.37
N ARG A 23 0.51 26.39 -7.05
CA ARG A 23 1.14 27.53 -6.36
C ARG A 23 2.66 27.62 -6.55
N GLY A 24 3.27 26.67 -7.23
CA GLY A 24 4.71 26.72 -7.59
C GLY A 24 5.68 26.56 -6.41
N GLY A 25 5.18 26.30 -5.19
CA GLY A 25 6.03 25.91 -4.07
C GLY A 25 6.59 24.51 -4.34
N GLY A 26 7.91 24.36 -4.31
CA GLY A 26 8.59 23.08 -4.56
C GLY A 26 7.92 21.94 -3.78
N GLN A 27 7.48 20.91 -4.50
CA GLN A 27 6.73 19.77 -3.95
C GLN A 27 7.55 18.92 -2.95
N SER A 28 8.82 19.24 -2.74
CA SER A 28 9.78 18.41 -1.97
C SER A 28 9.62 18.53 -0.46
N ASP A 29 9.11 19.65 0.05
CA ASP A 29 9.22 19.95 1.49
C ASP A 29 7.91 19.66 2.25
N HIS A 30 6.83 19.33 1.55
CA HIS A 30 5.55 18.98 2.16
C HIS A 30 5.30 17.48 2.15
N LEU A 31 5.53 16.86 3.31
CA LEU A 31 5.16 15.47 3.56
C LEU A 31 3.64 15.31 3.52
N LEU A 32 3.14 14.34 2.75
CA LEU A 32 1.73 13.92 2.82
C LEU A 32 1.37 13.47 4.24
N TRP A 33 2.27 12.72 4.87
CA TRP A 33 2.15 12.31 6.26
C TRP A 33 3.39 12.75 7.02
N SER A 34 3.23 13.67 7.98
CA SER A 34 4.30 14.15 8.86
C SER A 34 4.59 13.21 10.04
N TRP A 35 4.05 11.99 10.00
CA TRP A 35 4.14 11.03 11.09
C TRP A 35 5.27 10.03 10.88
N VAL A 36 5.83 9.56 12.00
CA VAL A 36 6.78 8.45 12.02
C VAL A 36 6.05 7.10 11.94
N SER A 37 6.81 6.03 11.68
CA SER A 37 6.27 4.68 11.43
C SER A 37 5.40 4.09 12.55
N ASN A 38 5.66 4.42 13.82
CA ASN A 38 4.86 3.90 14.94
C ASN A 38 3.40 4.45 14.91
N THR A 39 3.23 5.70 14.49
CA THR A 39 1.93 6.36 14.34
C THR A 39 1.19 5.78 13.15
N ALA A 40 1.88 5.57 12.03
CA ALA A 40 1.32 4.87 10.88
C ALA A 40 0.80 3.47 11.26
N TRP A 41 1.56 2.72 12.05
CA TRP A 41 1.12 1.42 12.57
C TRP A 41 -0.17 1.51 13.40
N ARG A 42 -0.27 2.50 14.30
CA ARG A 42 -1.48 2.73 15.10
C ARG A 42 -2.69 3.03 14.22
N HIS A 43 -2.54 3.83 13.16
CA HIS A 43 -3.61 4.10 12.20
C HIS A 43 -4.04 2.84 11.46
N VAL A 44 -3.10 2.01 10.98
CA VAL A 44 -3.42 0.72 10.33
C VAL A 44 -4.19 -0.19 11.29
N LYS A 45 -3.77 -0.28 12.56
CA LYS A 45 -4.49 -1.06 13.57
C LYS A 45 -5.91 -0.54 13.78
N ALA A 46 -6.10 0.77 13.91
CA ALA A 46 -7.43 1.36 14.08
C ALA A 46 -8.34 1.09 12.87
N VAL A 47 -7.84 1.26 11.64
CA VAL A 47 -8.60 1.00 10.42
C VAL A 47 -9.01 -0.47 10.32
N THR A 48 -8.08 -1.39 10.61
CA THR A 48 -8.38 -2.83 10.53
C THR A 48 -9.40 -3.29 11.57
N VAL A 49 -9.36 -2.72 12.79
CA VAL A 49 -10.40 -2.93 13.81
C VAL A 49 -11.75 -2.39 13.34
N ASN A 50 -11.79 -1.15 12.83
CA ASN A 50 -13.03 -0.53 12.35
C ASN A 50 -13.62 -1.27 11.14
N ALA A 51 -12.78 -1.92 10.33
CA ALA A 51 -13.19 -2.76 9.21
C ALA A 51 -13.69 -4.15 9.64
N GLY A 52 -13.68 -4.48 10.94
CA GLY A 52 -14.10 -5.78 11.45
C GLY A 52 -13.15 -6.91 11.08
N ILE A 53 -11.89 -6.62 10.76
CA ILE A 53 -10.90 -7.66 10.43
C ILE A 53 -10.54 -8.40 11.73
N PRO A 54 -10.71 -9.74 11.78
CA PRO A 54 -10.39 -10.53 12.96
C PRO A 54 -8.94 -10.41 13.41
N ASP A 55 -8.71 -10.67 14.69
CA ASP A 55 -7.35 -10.73 15.25
C ASP A 55 -6.55 -11.87 14.59
N GLY A 56 -5.33 -11.59 14.12
CA GLY A 56 -4.46 -12.57 13.48
C GLY A 56 -3.24 -11.94 12.80
N LEU A 57 -2.36 -12.78 12.24
CA LEU A 57 -1.12 -12.34 11.55
C LEU A 57 -1.40 -11.43 10.34
N HIS A 58 -2.51 -11.66 9.65
CA HIS A 58 -2.96 -10.88 8.50
C HIS A 58 -3.34 -9.44 8.89
N ARG A 59 -3.76 -9.21 10.14
CA ARG A 59 -4.12 -7.89 10.69
C ARG A 59 -2.87 -7.11 11.13
N SER A 60 -1.92 -6.98 10.22
CA SER A 60 -0.67 -6.25 10.44
C SER A 60 -0.17 -5.59 9.15
N SER A 61 0.75 -4.62 9.21
CA SER A 61 1.31 -4.00 8.00
C SER A 61 1.98 -5.02 7.08
N LYS A 62 2.66 -6.02 7.68
CA LYS A 62 3.24 -7.14 6.95
C LYS A 62 2.15 -8.03 6.33
N GLY A 63 1.10 -8.33 7.09
CA GLY A 63 -0.06 -9.10 6.63
C GLY A 63 -0.79 -8.43 5.46
N LEU A 64 -1.02 -7.12 5.53
CA LEU A 64 -1.62 -6.34 4.44
C LEU A 64 -0.74 -6.34 3.18
N ARG A 65 0.58 -6.17 3.34
CA ARG A 65 1.52 -6.27 2.21
C ARG A 65 1.49 -7.67 1.60
N HIS A 66 1.36 -8.71 2.43
CA HIS A 66 1.26 -10.07 1.96
C HIS A 66 -0.04 -10.30 1.17
N GLY A 67 -1.18 -9.90 1.73
CA GLY A 67 -2.49 -9.98 1.06
C GLY A 67 -2.53 -9.22 -0.26
N TYR A 68 -1.87 -8.06 -0.34
CA TYR A 68 -1.70 -7.34 -1.61
C TYR A 68 -0.94 -8.18 -2.66
N GLY A 69 0.15 -8.82 -2.27
CA GLY A 69 0.92 -9.68 -3.17
C GLY A 69 0.13 -10.89 -3.65
N VAL A 70 -0.57 -11.58 -2.75
CA VAL A 70 -1.47 -12.70 -3.08
C VAL A 70 -2.58 -12.24 -4.04
N HIS A 71 -3.24 -11.12 -3.74
CA HIS A 71 -4.29 -10.57 -4.58
C HIS A 71 -3.79 -10.18 -5.98
N ALA A 72 -2.58 -9.61 -6.09
CA ALA A 72 -2.00 -9.26 -7.38
C ALA A 72 -1.72 -10.50 -8.24
N ILE A 73 -1.15 -11.56 -7.64
CA ILE A 73 -0.87 -12.81 -8.36
C ILE A 73 -2.15 -13.52 -8.79
N THR A 74 -3.13 -13.62 -7.90
CA THR A 74 -4.46 -14.19 -8.24
C THR A 74 -5.19 -13.37 -9.31
N SER A 75 -4.95 -12.05 -9.35
CA SER A 75 -5.41 -11.14 -10.42
C SER A 75 -4.56 -11.20 -11.70
N ARG A 76 -3.68 -12.19 -11.84
CA ARG A 76 -2.81 -12.43 -13.01
C ARG A 76 -1.80 -11.30 -13.28
N VAL A 77 -1.40 -10.54 -12.27
CA VAL A 77 -0.27 -9.61 -12.38
C VAL A 77 1.02 -10.42 -12.50
N ARG A 78 1.84 -10.12 -13.51
CA ARG A 78 3.15 -10.77 -13.71
C ARG A 78 4.09 -10.49 -12.54
N LEU A 79 4.87 -11.49 -12.12
CA LEU A 79 5.80 -11.40 -10.97
C LEU A 79 6.79 -10.22 -11.08
N ASN A 80 7.31 -9.95 -12.27
CA ASN A 80 8.23 -8.82 -12.49
C ASN A 80 7.56 -7.46 -12.21
N MET A 81 6.28 -7.31 -12.57
CA MET A 81 5.50 -6.09 -12.29
C MET A 81 5.20 -5.96 -10.81
N LEU A 82 4.81 -7.06 -10.16
CA LEU A 82 4.58 -7.08 -8.72
C LEU A 82 5.86 -6.72 -7.95
N SER A 83 6.99 -7.31 -8.33
CA SER A 83 8.31 -7.00 -7.73
C SER A 83 8.63 -5.51 -7.82
N LYS A 84 8.39 -4.91 -8.99
CA LYS A 84 8.57 -3.47 -9.21
C LYS A 84 7.62 -2.63 -8.34
N TRP A 85 6.36 -3.05 -8.17
CA TRP A 85 5.40 -2.33 -7.32
C TRP A 85 5.70 -2.43 -5.84
N MET A 86 6.25 -3.57 -5.39
CA MET A 86 6.59 -3.81 -4.00
C MET A 86 7.98 -3.28 -3.62
N GLY A 87 8.77 -2.82 -4.59
CA GLY A 87 10.13 -2.33 -4.36
C GLY A 87 11.12 -3.42 -3.94
N HIS A 88 10.91 -4.66 -4.39
CA HIS A 88 11.84 -5.74 -4.11
C HIS A 88 13.02 -5.68 -5.07
N ALA A 89 14.24 -5.64 -4.52
CA ALA A 89 15.49 -5.60 -5.27
C ALA A 89 15.81 -6.94 -5.96
N ILE A 90 15.32 -8.05 -5.40
CA ILE A 90 15.52 -9.41 -5.90
C ILE A 90 14.15 -10.10 -6.08
N LEU A 91 14.02 -10.89 -7.15
CA LEU A 91 12.73 -11.46 -7.56
C LEU A 91 12.29 -12.61 -6.65
N GLU A 92 13.24 -13.29 -6.02
CA GLU A 92 13.06 -14.39 -5.09
C GLU A 92 12.15 -14.01 -3.91
N VAL A 93 12.24 -12.75 -3.45
CA VAL A 93 11.35 -12.23 -2.39
C VAL A 93 9.92 -12.08 -2.88
N THR A 94 9.72 -11.83 -4.17
CA THR A 94 8.38 -11.78 -4.80
C THR A 94 7.86 -13.18 -5.13
N ALA A 95 8.75 -14.14 -5.39
CA ALA A 95 8.37 -15.53 -5.71
C ALA A 95 7.57 -16.21 -4.58
N ILE A 96 7.69 -15.74 -3.32
CA ILE A 96 6.87 -16.21 -2.19
C ILE A 96 5.36 -16.10 -2.48
N TYR A 97 4.93 -15.14 -3.32
CA TYR A 97 3.52 -14.97 -3.69
C TYR A 97 3.05 -15.95 -4.76
N ALA A 98 3.97 -16.52 -5.56
CA ALA A 98 3.61 -17.52 -6.56
C ALA A 98 3.16 -18.85 -5.92
N ASN A 99 3.63 -19.13 -4.69
CA ASN A 99 3.21 -20.31 -3.93
C ASN A 99 1.77 -20.23 -3.42
N ALA A 100 1.12 -19.06 -3.50
CA ALA A 100 -0.28 -18.88 -3.13
C ALA A 100 -1.27 -19.34 -4.22
N PHE A 101 -0.79 -19.93 -5.33
CA PHE A 101 -1.65 -20.65 -6.27
C PHE A 101 -2.04 -22.02 -5.70
N GLY A 102 -3.13 -22.06 -4.94
CA GLY A 102 -3.69 -23.24 -4.27
C GLY A 102 -4.62 -22.79 -3.15
N ALA A 103 -5.55 -23.64 -2.70
CA ALA A 103 -6.45 -23.30 -1.61
C ALA A 103 -5.65 -22.97 -0.33
N GLU A 104 -5.86 -21.77 0.20
CA GLU A 104 -5.56 -21.44 1.61
C GLU A 104 -6.71 -21.93 2.50
#